data_AF-A0A7C5LYI3-F1
#
_entry.id   AF-A0A7C5LYI3-F1
#
_cell.length_a   1.000
_cell.length_b   1.000
_cell.length_c   1.000
_cell.angle_alpha   90.00
_cell.angle_beta   90.00
_cell.angle_gamma   90.00
#
_symmetry.space_group_name_H-M   'P 1'
#
loop_
_entity.id
_entity.type
_entity.pdbx_description
1 polymer ?
#
loop_
_entity_poly.entity_id
_entity_poly.type
_entity_poly.pdbx_seq_one_letter_code
_entity_poly.pdbx_strand_id
1 'polypeptide(L)'
;MRLMRGFVTVGGWTLASRVLGFVRDVMIAAALGAGPVAEAFLIAFSLPNMFRRFFAEGTLNPAFVPMFSKKLESGDGAEEFARDALSGLGFFLILFVLVAQVAMPLLVLAMASGFA
;
A
#
# COMPACT_ATOMS: atom_id res chain seq x y z
N MET A 1 -25.44 8.76 -20.67
CA MET A 1 -25.75 7.76 -19.61
C MET A 1 -24.53 7.00 -19.06
N ARG A 2 -23.57 6.53 -19.89
CA ARG A 2 -22.36 5.81 -19.40
C ARG A 2 -21.52 6.60 -18.38
N LEU A 3 -21.36 7.91 -18.58
CA LEU A 3 -20.62 8.79 -17.67
C LEU A 3 -21.30 8.97 -16.30
N MET A 4 -22.61 9.26 -16.27
CA MET A 4 -23.37 9.36 -15.01
C MET A 4 -23.33 8.04 -14.23
N ARG A 5 -23.48 6.90 -14.90
CA ARG A 5 -23.44 5.59 -14.24
C ARG A 5 -22.07 5.29 -13.66
N GLY A 6 -20.98 5.59 -14.40
CA GLY A 6 -19.60 5.42 -13.92
C GLY A 6 -19.25 6.36 -12.76
N PHE A 7 -19.71 7.61 -12.80
CA PHE A 7 -19.55 8.56 -11.71
C PHE A 7 -20.24 8.08 -10.43
N VAL A 8 -21.49 7.63 -10.54
CA VAL A 8 -22.26 7.14 -9.38
C VAL A 8 -21.65 5.85 -8.82
N THR A 9 -21.17 4.92 -9.65
CA THR A 9 -20.56 3.68 -9.16
C THR A 9 -19.23 3.92 -8.48
N VAL A 10 -18.30 4.64 -9.10
CA VAL A 10 -16.98 4.92 -8.51
C VAL A 10 -17.10 5.84 -7.30
N GLY A 11 -17.93 6.88 -7.39
CA GLY A 11 -18.21 7.79 -6.29
C GLY A 11 -18.87 7.08 -5.10
N GLY A 12 -19.83 6.19 -5.36
CA GLY A 12 -20.46 5.36 -4.34
C GLY A 12 -19.47 4.45 -3.63
N TRP A 13 -18.63 3.72 -4.37
CA TRP A 13 -17.59 2.87 -3.78
C TRP A 13 -16.54 3.66 -3.02
N THR A 14 -16.21 4.87 -3.48
CA THR A 14 -15.27 5.76 -2.78
C THR A 14 -15.87 6.26 -1.46
N LEU A 15 -17.13 6.68 -1.46
CA LEU A 15 -17.84 7.11 -0.24
C LEU A 15 -17.98 5.96 0.77
N ALA A 16 -18.40 4.79 0.30
CA ALA A 16 -18.50 3.60 1.14
C ALA A 16 -17.16 3.27 1.80
N SER A 17 -16.06 3.31 1.04
CA SER A 17 -14.71 3.08 1.57
C SER A 17 -14.30 4.12 2.62
N ARG A 18 -14.66 5.39 2.43
CA ARG A 18 -14.41 6.46 3.41
C ARG A 18 -15.21 6.27 4.69
N VAL A 19 -16.49 5.90 4.58
CA VAL A 19 -17.34 5.63 5.75
C VAL A 19 -16.81 4.42 6.53
N LEU A 20 -16.46 3.33 5.85
CA LEU A 20 -15.85 2.16 6.48
C LEU A 20 -14.53 2.49 7.16
N GLY A 21 -13.68 3.31 6.52
CA GLY A 21 -12.45 3.82 7.12
C GLY A 21 -12.71 4.63 8.39
N PHE A 22 -13.70 5.52 8.37
CA PHE A 22 -14.10 6.30 9.54
C PHE A 22 -14.62 5.42 10.68
N VAL A 23 -15.47 4.44 10.39
CA VAL A 23 -15.97 3.49 11.38
C VAL A 23 -14.81 2.70 12.00
N ARG A 24 -13.86 2.24 11.19
CA ARG A 24 -12.63 1.60 11.69
C ARG A 24 -11.87 2.51 12.65
N ASP A 25 -11.70 3.77 12.31
CA ASP A 25 -10.95 4.72 13.14
C ASP A 25 -11.66 4.99 14.48
N VAL A 26 -12.99 5.09 14.46
CA VAL A 26 -13.82 5.17 15.69
C VAL A 26 -13.69 3.90 16.53
N MET A 27 -13.70 2.71 15.92
CA MET A 27 -13.52 1.45 16.64
C MET A 27 -12.12 1.35 17.28
N ILE A 28 -11.08 1.76 16.57
CA ILE A 28 -9.71 1.80 17.10
C ILE A 28 -9.64 2.77 18.28
N ALA A 29 -10.21 3.97 18.15
CA ALA A 29 -10.26 4.95 19.24
C ALA A 29 -11.07 4.46 20.44
N ALA A 30 -12.18 3.75 20.21
CA ALA A 30 -12.99 3.16 21.28
C ALA A 30 -12.27 2.02 22.00
N ALA A 31 -11.46 1.24 21.29
CA ALA A 31 -10.72 0.11 21.85
C ALA A 31 -9.41 0.52 22.54
N LEU A 32 -8.66 1.49 21.99
CA LEU A 32 -7.32 1.87 22.44
C LEU A 32 -7.27 3.22 23.17
N GLY A 33 -8.31 4.05 23.07
CA GLY A 33 -8.35 5.39 23.63
C GLY A 33 -7.41 6.38 22.91
N ALA A 34 -7.01 7.43 23.61
CA ALA A 34 -6.11 8.47 23.14
C ALA A 34 -4.77 8.47 23.89
N GLY A 35 -4.25 7.28 24.18
CA GLY A 35 -2.99 7.10 24.93
C GLY A 35 -1.82 6.61 24.06
N PRO A 36 -0.63 6.40 24.68
CA PRO A 36 0.58 5.97 23.98
C PRO A 36 0.43 4.67 23.18
N VAL A 37 -0.50 3.79 23.58
CA VAL A 37 -0.81 2.54 22.88
C VAL A 37 -1.47 2.81 21.52
N ALA A 38 -2.37 3.80 21.45
CA ALA A 38 -3.02 4.18 20.20
C ALA A 38 -2.01 4.82 19.23
N GLU A 39 -1.11 5.67 19.74
CA GLU A 39 -0.02 6.27 18.95
C GLU A 39 0.93 5.20 18.40
N ALA A 40 1.37 4.27 19.24
CA ALA A 40 2.21 3.15 18.80
C ALA A 40 1.52 2.29 17.73
N PHE A 41 0.22 2.02 17.89
CA PHE A 41 -0.57 1.28 16.90
C PHE A 41 -0.64 2.01 15.56
N LEU A 42 -0.91 3.32 15.56
CA LEU A 42 -0.98 4.14 14.35
C LEU A 42 0.38 4.22 13.65
N ILE A 43 1.48 4.41 14.40
CA ILE A 43 2.84 4.41 13.86
C ILE A 43 3.16 3.05 13.24
N ALA A 44 2.86 1.95 13.92
CA ALA A 44 3.08 0.61 13.41
C ALA A 44 2.34 0.36 12.09
N PHE A 45 1.11 0.89 11.95
CA PHE A 45 0.34 0.79 10.71
C PHE A 45 0.79 1.76 9.62
N SER A 46 1.47 2.86 9.96
CA SER A 46 1.91 3.86 8.99
C SER A 46 3.00 3.32 8.04
N LEU A 47 3.96 2.55 8.57
CA LEU A 47 5.06 1.96 7.81
C LEU A 47 4.55 1.05 6.68
N PRO A 48 3.78 -0.03 6.94
CA PRO A 48 3.23 -0.88 5.90
C PRO A 48 2.37 -0.11 4.89
N ASN A 49 1.59 0.86 5.36
CA ASN A 49 0.73 1.66 4.48
C ASN A 49 1.53 2.57 3.54
N MET A 50 2.64 3.15 4.00
CA MET A 50 3.57 3.87 3.14
C MET A 50 4.08 2.95 2.02
N PHE A 51 4.62 1.79 2.37
CA PHE A 51 5.13 0.83 1.38
C PHE A 51 4.05 0.38 0.39
N ARG A 52 2.84 0.08 0.87
CA ARG A 52 1.69 -0.27 0.02
C ARG A 52 1.38 0.85 -0.98
N ARG A 53 1.38 2.11 -0.53
CA ARG A 53 1.15 3.27 -1.41
C ARG A 53 2.25 3.42 -2.47
N PHE A 54 3.52 3.30 -2.09
CA PHE A 54 4.63 3.44 -3.05
C PHE A 54 4.65 2.32 -4.09
N PHE A 55 4.63 1.06 -3.64
CA PHE A 55 4.89 -0.08 -4.52
C PHE A 55 3.64 -0.63 -5.20
N ALA A 56 2.48 -0.69 -4.51
CA ALA A 56 1.27 -1.29 -5.08
C ALA A 56 0.38 -0.26 -5.80
N GLU A 57 0.22 0.94 -5.21
CA GLU A 57 -0.65 1.98 -5.76
C GLU A 57 0.09 2.95 -6.71
N GLY A 58 1.36 3.26 -6.43
CA GLY A 58 2.08 4.37 -7.06
C GLY A 58 2.72 4.05 -8.41
N THR A 59 3.74 3.21 -8.42
CA THR A 59 4.68 3.18 -9.57
C THR A 59 4.71 1.85 -10.33
N LEU A 60 4.43 0.73 -9.67
CA LEU A 60 4.57 -0.59 -10.29
C LEU A 60 3.48 -0.85 -11.34
N ASN A 61 2.21 -0.70 -10.99
CA ASN A 61 1.09 -0.95 -11.90
C ASN A 61 1.16 -0.16 -13.21
N PRO A 62 1.34 1.19 -13.21
CA PRO A 62 1.39 1.94 -14.46
C PRO A 62 2.63 1.63 -15.31
N ALA A 63 3.72 1.12 -14.74
CA ALA A 63 4.91 0.72 -15.50
C ALA A 63 4.82 -0.73 -16.00
N PHE A 64 4.34 -1.65 -15.17
CA PHE A 64 4.28 -3.08 -15.44
C PHE A 64 3.18 -3.44 -16.44
N VAL A 65 1.95 -2.92 -16.24
CA VAL A 65 0.78 -3.33 -17.03
C VAL A 65 0.98 -3.05 -18.53
N PRO A 66 1.40 -1.85 -18.98
CA PRO A 66 1.59 -1.59 -20.41
C PRO A 66 2.68 -2.45 -21.05
N MET A 67 3.78 -2.69 -20.33
CA MET A 67 4.90 -3.51 -20.82
C MET A 67 4.51 -4.98 -20.91
N PHE A 68 3.81 -5.50 -19.91
CA PHE A 68 3.27 -6.85 -19.92
C PHE A 68 2.25 -7.04 -21.05
N SER A 69 1.29 -6.11 -21.20
CA SER A 69 0.28 -6.18 -22.28
C SER A 69 0.93 -6.19 -23.66
N LYS A 70 1.95 -5.34 -23.88
CA LYS A 70 2.69 -5.33 -25.15
C LYS A 70 3.36 -6.67 -25.45
N LYS A 71 4.03 -7.27 -24.45
CA LYS A 71 4.64 -8.60 -24.59
C LYS A 71 3.61 -9.69 -24.84
N LEU A 72 2.48 -9.63 -24.14
CA LEU A 72 1.38 -10.58 -24.28
C LEU A 72 0.78 -10.54 -25.69
N GLU A 73 0.52 -9.34 -26.22
CA GLU A 73 -0.01 -9.16 -27.59
C GLU A 73 0.97 -9.61 -28.66
N SER A 74 2.27 -9.39 -28.47
CA SER A 74 3.31 -9.83 -29.40
C SER A 74 3.63 -11.33 -29.32
N GLY A 75 3.11 -12.04 -28.30
CA GLY A 75 3.50 -13.43 -28.01
C GLY A 75 4.93 -13.59 -27.50
N ASP A 76 5.57 -12.50 -27.08
CA ASP A 76 7.01 -12.42 -26.84
C ASP A 76 7.36 -12.46 -25.34
N GLY A 77 7.25 -13.66 -24.76
CA GLY A 77 7.76 -13.95 -23.41
C GLY A 77 7.10 -13.14 -22.30
N ALA A 78 5.78 -12.94 -22.36
CA ALA A 78 5.03 -12.21 -21.33
C ALA A 78 5.11 -12.88 -19.96
N GLU A 79 5.04 -14.22 -19.93
CA GLU A 79 5.13 -15.00 -18.70
C GLU A 79 6.53 -14.93 -18.07
N GLU A 80 7.58 -15.00 -18.89
CA GLU A 80 8.97 -14.84 -18.44
C GLU A 80 9.20 -13.43 -17.87
N PHE A 81 8.74 -12.39 -18.57
CA PHE A 81 8.80 -11.01 -18.08
C PHE A 81 8.06 -10.85 -16.74
N ALA A 82 6.85 -11.40 -16.61
CA ALA A 82 6.10 -11.35 -15.36
C ALA A 82 6.84 -12.09 -14.23
N ARG A 83 7.41 -13.26 -14.52
CA ARG A 83 8.19 -14.04 -13.56
C ARG A 83 9.42 -13.30 -13.10
N ASP A 84 10.17 -12.68 -14.00
CA ASP A 84 11.36 -11.89 -13.68
C ASP A 84 11.03 -10.65 -12.88
N ALA A 85 9.97 -9.92 -13.27
CA ALA A 85 9.50 -8.75 -12.54
C ALA A 85 9.05 -9.11 -11.12
N LEU A 86 8.25 -10.18 -10.97
CA LEU A 86 7.78 -10.65 -9.65
C LEU A 86 8.93 -11.19 -8.80
N SER A 87 9.86 -11.93 -9.39
CA SER A 87 11.02 -12.48 -8.67
C SER A 87 11.96 -11.37 -8.22
N GLY A 88 12.24 -10.40 -9.09
CA GLY A 88 13.06 -9.23 -8.77
C GLY A 88 12.42 -8.34 -7.70
N LEU A 89 11.12 -8.06 -7.82
CA LEU A 89 10.37 -7.32 -6.80
C LEU A 89 10.35 -8.07 -5.47
N GLY A 90 10.06 -9.38 -5.49
CA GLY A 90 10.04 -10.22 -4.30
C GLY A 90 11.40 -10.25 -3.61
N PHE A 91 12.48 -10.47 -4.36
CA PHE A 91 13.84 -10.43 -3.84
C PHE A 91 14.17 -9.08 -3.19
N PHE A 92 13.87 -7.97 -3.88
CA PHE A 92 14.10 -6.63 -3.35
C PHE A 92 13.30 -6.38 -2.07
N LEU A 93 12.01 -6.73 -2.06
CA LEU A 93 11.14 -6.54 -0.89
C LEU A 93 11.58 -7.39 0.30
N ILE A 94 12.01 -8.63 0.08
CA ILE A 94 12.54 -9.49 1.14
C ILE A 94 13.80 -8.87 1.74
N LEU A 95 14.77 -8.50 0.89
CA LEU A 95 16.01 -7.88 1.35
C LEU A 95 15.73 -6.57 2.10
N PHE A 96 14.84 -5.75 1.56
CA PHE A 96 14.41 -4.51 2.17
C PHE A 96 13.78 -4.74 3.55
N VAL A 97 12.86 -5.70 3.68
CA VAL A 97 12.22 -6.04 4.97
C VAL A 97 13.25 -6.54 5.99
N LEU A 98 14.21 -7.36 5.56
CA LEU A 98 15.28 -7.83 6.46
C LEU A 98 16.14 -6.67 6.97
N VAL A 99 16.54 -5.75 6.09
CA VAL A 99 17.29 -4.55 6.48
C VAL A 99 16.45 -3.66 7.40
N ALA A 100 15.17 -3.45 7.05
CA ALA A 100 14.25 -2.67 7.86
C ALA A 100 14.09 -3.26 9.26
N GLN A 101 13.99 -4.58 9.39
CA GLN A 101 13.86 -5.27 10.68
C GLN A 101 15.05 -4.97 11.61
N VAL A 102 16.27 -4.97 11.07
CA VAL A 102 17.49 -4.62 11.82
C VAL A 102 17.52 -3.12 12.15
N ALA A 103 17.08 -2.29 11.20
CA ALA A 103 17.01 -0.83 11.36
C ALA A 103 15.77 -0.34 12.14
N MET A 104 14.88 -1.23 12.62
CA MET A 104 13.61 -0.85 13.25
C MET A 104 13.77 0.17 14.39
N PRO A 105 14.76 0.07 15.30
CA PRO A 105 14.92 1.07 16.35
C PRO A 105 15.14 2.48 15.79
N LEU A 106 15.95 2.60 14.73
CA LEU A 106 16.21 3.88 14.06
C LEU A 106 14.97 4.38 13.30
N LEU A 107 14.25 3.47 12.63
CA LEU A 107 13.02 3.80 11.91
C LEU A 107 11.93 4.29 12.87
N VAL A 108 11.75 3.61 14.00
CA VAL A 108 10.81 4.02 15.05
C VAL A 108 11.22 5.37 15.61
N LEU A 109 12.49 5.61 15.90
CA LEU A 109 12.96 6.93 16.37
C LEU A 109 12.68 8.04 15.35
N ALA A 110 12.97 7.80 14.07
CA ALA A 110 12.74 8.77 13.01
C ALA A 110 11.24 9.08 12.77
N MET A 111 10.36 8.13 13.04
CA MET A 111 8.91 8.30 12.86
C MET A 111 8.22 8.80 14.13
N ALA A 112 8.68 8.38 15.30
CA ALA A 112 8.15 8.78 16.60
C ALA A 112 8.64 10.18 17.02
N SER A 113 9.77 10.67 16.50
CA SER A 113 10.22 12.05 16.75
C SER A 113 9.24 13.13 16.28
N GLY A 114 8.25 12.78 15.45
CA GLY A 114 7.15 13.67 15.08
C GLY A 114 6.03 13.79 16.12
N PHE A 115 6.07 13.01 17.20
CA PHE A 115 5.06 12.96 18.27
C PHE A 115 5.62 13.34 19.66
N ALA A 116 6.92 13.68 19.75
CA ALA A 116 7.59 14.12 20.99
C ALA A 116 7.51 15.64 21.20
#